data_AF-A0AAV9LWI0-F1
#
_entry.id   AF-A0AAV9LWI0-F1
#
_cell.length_a   1.000
_cell.length_b   1.000
_cell.length_c   1.000
_cell.angle_alpha   90.00
_cell.angle_beta   90.00
_cell.angle_gamma   90.00
#
_symmetry.space_group_name_H-M   'P 1'
#
loop_
_entity.id
_entity.type
_entity.pdbx_description
1 polymer ?
#
loop_
_entity_poly.entity_id
_entity_poly.type
_entity_poly.pdbx_seq_one_letter_code
_entity_poly.pdbx_strand_id
1 'polypeptide(L)'
;MLCKTSLLFCLVTAFFILSCVTLGLAGSDFDFPSFQTTSISGEIRNENNVLVSWGTKRLLTEDEPPLNSSLILAAKRTYRKDPLNNFKRYTGGWNISNRHYWASVAFTAAPFFVVALIWFVIFALCLLFICLCYCCCRRVPYGYSRIAYALSLILLILFTITAVVGCIILYIGQGKFHSSTVNTLDYVVHQANTTADSLRNISGYLAAAKLIAVDQVLLPGSVQTDIDRIQTKINSSANTLASKTEDNKDDIAGLVESVRLALIILSAIMLLLTFLGFVLSIFGMQAFVYILVIFGWILVTGTLILCGIFLVLHNVTADSCVAMNQWVQHPLAHTALDDILPCVDNATAQETLTKSKEVTSKLVDVVNQVITNISNNNFSPSFRPLYYNQSGPKLPILCNPFFSDLTDRSCSPGEVDLSNATKVWDNYVCQVSPSGICSTTGRLTPIIYGQMAAAVNVSFGLYHYGPFLVDLEDCDFVRQTFGDIYSIYCPGLQRYSKWVYIGLVMVGLAVLLSLTFWVIYGRERRHRVYTKEHMPKPAEG
;
A
#
# COMPACT_ATOMS: atom_id res chain seq x y z
N MET A 1 -38.81 14.84 41.45
CA MET A 1 -38.54 13.50 40.87
C MET A 1 -37.93 13.56 39.46
N LEU A 2 -38.39 14.44 38.56
CA LEU A 2 -37.95 14.51 37.14
C LEU A 2 -36.43 14.72 36.88
N CYS A 3 -35.72 15.49 37.70
CA CYS A 3 -34.26 15.69 37.54
C CYS A 3 -33.41 14.48 38.00
N LYS A 4 -34.00 13.53 38.74
CA LYS A 4 -33.35 12.26 39.12
C LYS A 4 -33.40 11.27 37.96
N THR A 5 -34.47 11.33 37.16
CA THR A 5 -34.69 10.51 35.96
C THR A 5 -33.71 10.86 34.84
N SER A 6 -33.36 12.14 34.66
CA SER A 6 -32.39 12.59 33.64
C SER A 6 -30.94 12.13 33.93
N LEU A 7 -30.51 12.13 35.20
CA LEU A 7 -29.17 11.64 35.58
C LEU A 7 -29.08 10.11 35.48
N LEU A 8 -30.14 9.41 35.87
CA LEU A 8 -30.27 7.96 35.71
C LEU A 8 -30.29 7.59 34.22
N PHE A 9 -30.97 8.37 33.38
CA PHE A 9 -30.97 8.21 31.93
C PHE A 9 -29.56 8.37 31.35
N CYS A 10 -28.81 9.43 31.71
CA CYS A 10 -27.42 9.60 31.27
C CYS A 10 -26.49 8.45 31.70
N LEU A 11 -26.65 7.91 32.91
CA LEU A 11 -25.89 6.76 33.41
C LEU A 11 -26.25 5.47 32.70
N VAL A 12 -27.55 5.21 32.48
CA VAL A 12 -28.04 4.06 31.72
C VAL A 12 -27.58 4.15 30.27
N THR A 13 -27.60 5.33 29.66
CA THR A 13 -27.12 5.53 28.28
C THR A 13 -25.61 5.40 28.19
N ALA A 14 -24.84 5.86 29.17
CA ALA A 14 -23.39 5.65 29.19
C ALA A 14 -23.05 4.16 29.36
N PHE A 15 -23.81 3.42 30.18
CA PHE A 15 -23.66 1.98 30.35
C PHE A 15 -24.09 1.20 29.10
N PHE A 16 -25.16 1.64 28.42
CA PHE A 16 -25.62 1.06 27.16
C PHE A 16 -24.61 1.32 26.03
N ILE A 17 -24.03 2.52 25.97
CA ILE A 17 -22.96 2.87 25.03
C ILE A 17 -21.70 2.05 25.29
N LEU A 18 -21.31 1.88 26.56
CA LEU A 18 -20.18 1.02 26.94
C LEU A 18 -20.45 -0.44 26.53
N SER A 19 -21.69 -0.93 26.71
CA SER A 19 -22.10 -2.26 26.27
C SER A 19 -22.13 -2.40 24.74
N CYS A 20 -22.52 -1.37 23.99
CA CYS A 20 -22.53 -1.39 22.53
C CYS A 20 -21.12 -1.32 21.94
N VAL A 21 -20.22 -0.54 22.53
CA VAL A 21 -18.81 -0.45 22.10
C VAL A 21 -18.08 -1.76 22.40
N THR A 22 -18.34 -2.39 23.54
CA THR A 22 -17.79 -3.72 23.87
C THR A 22 -18.36 -4.82 22.97
N LEU A 23 -19.63 -4.75 22.56
CA LEU A 23 -20.20 -5.66 21.54
C LEU A 23 -19.58 -5.45 20.15
N GLY A 24 -19.32 -4.19 19.76
CA GLY A 24 -18.61 -3.85 18.52
C GLY A 24 -17.16 -4.35 18.51
N LEU A 25 -16.50 -4.34 19.67
CA LEU A 25 -15.17 -4.94 19.86
C LEU A 25 -15.21 -6.49 19.85
N ALA A 26 -16.30 -7.12 20.29
CA ALA A 26 -16.44 -8.58 20.27
C ALA A 26 -16.85 -9.14 18.89
N GLY A 27 -17.51 -8.33 18.05
CA GLY A 27 -17.95 -8.73 16.70
C GLY A 27 -16.87 -8.66 15.62
N SER A 28 -15.69 -8.10 15.93
CA SER A 28 -14.49 -8.27 15.11
C SER A 28 -13.82 -9.57 15.51
N ASP A 29 -14.02 -10.65 14.74
CA ASP A 29 -13.29 -11.92 14.90
C ASP A 29 -11.77 -11.62 14.97
N PHE A 30 -11.23 -11.65 16.18
CA PHE A 30 -9.80 -11.54 16.44
C PHE A 30 -9.18 -12.93 16.39
N ASP A 31 -9.14 -13.52 15.19
CA ASP A 31 -8.31 -14.69 14.95
C ASP A 31 -6.84 -14.24 14.96
N PHE A 32 -6.11 -14.67 15.98
CA PHE A 32 -4.65 -14.66 15.99
C PHE A 32 -4.16 -15.82 15.11
N PRO A 33 -3.43 -15.61 14.00
CA PRO A 33 -2.47 -16.61 13.57
C PRO A 33 -1.29 -16.50 14.54
N SER A 34 -1.15 -17.48 15.43
CA SER A 34 0.11 -17.71 16.11
C SER A 34 1.17 -17.93 15.03
N PHE A 35 2.11 -17.00 14.90
CA PHE A 35 3.37 -17.25 14.21
C PHE A 35 4.08 -18.39 14.96
N GLN A 36 3.93 -19.63 14.48
CA GLN A 36 4.84 -20.69 14.87
C GLN A 36 6.16 -20.41 14.15
N THR A 37 7.13 -19.92 14.91
CA THR A 37 8.52 -19.89 14.50
C THR A 37 8.98 -21.34 14.34
N THR A 38 9.27 -21.77 13.12
CA THR A 38 9.89 -23.05 12.84
C THR A 38 11.32 -23.02 13.40
N SER A 39 11.47 -23.49 14.63
CA SER A 39 12.75 -23.76 15.28
C SER A 39 13.16 -25.20 14.95
N ILE A 40 14.16 -25.35 14.09
CA ILE A 40 14.88 -26.61 13.89
C ILE A 40 15.67 -26.91 15.17
N SER A 41 15.39 -28.03 15.84
CA SER A 41 16.38 -28.92 16.49
C SER A 41 15.71 -29.93 17.43
N GLY A 42 16.12 -31.20 17.33
CA GLY A 42 16.27 -32.06 18.52
C GLY A 42 15.17 -33.09 18.79
N GLU A 43 15.36 -34.27 18.19
CA GLU A 43 14.78 -35.56 18.55
C GLU A 43 15.07 -35.95 20.02
N ILE A 44 14.05 -36.07 20.89
CA ILE A 44 14.07 -36.97 22.06
C ILE A 44 12.66 -37.55 22.33
N ARG A 45 12.61 -38.89 22.34
CA ARG A 45 11.50 -39.78 22.67
C ARG A 45 11.19 -39.78 24.17
N ASN A 46 9.91 -39.69 24.56
CA ASN A 46 9.39 -40.45 25.70
C ASN A 46 7.85 -40.59 25.72
N GLU A 47 7.40 -41.79 26.09
CA GLU A 47 6.01 -42.23 26.24
C GLU A 47 5.37 -41.73 27.55
N ASN A 48 4.09 -41.32 27.51
CA ASN A 48 2.96 -41.91 28.26
C ASN A 48 1.77 -40.93 28.44
N ASN A 49 0.63 -41.36 27.90
CA ASN A 49 -0.78 -41.19 28.32
C ASN A 49 -1.27 -39.85 28.91
N VAL A 50 -2.28 -39.26 28.25
CA VAL A 50 -3.70 -39.30 28.66
C VAL A 50 -4.58 -38.69 27.55
N LEU A 51 -5.54 -39.48 27.10
CA LEU A 51 -6.53 -39.19 26.07
C LEU A 51 -7.65 -38.32 26.66
N VAL A 52 -7.82 -37.08 26.19
CA VAL A 52 -9.07 -36.33 26.32
C VAL A 52 -9.49 -35.83 24.94
N SER A 53 -10.52 -36.48 24.44
CA SER A 53 -11.19 -36.25 23.17
C SER A 53 -11.89 -34.89 23.14
N TRP A 54 -11.57 -34.03 22.16
CA TRP A 54 -12.42 -32.93 21.73
C TRP A 54 -12.52 -32.85 20.20
N GLY A 55 -13.66 -33.31 19.69
CA GLY A 55 -14.37 -32.90 18.47
C GLY A 55 -13.55 -32.41 17.28
N THR A 56 -13.21 -33.33 16.38
CA THR A 56 -12.76 -33.08 15.01
C THR A 56 -13.82 -32.30 14.22
N LYS A 57 -13.66 -30.99 14.11
CA LYS A 57 -14.34 -30.18 13.10
C LYS A 57 -13.56 -30.37 11.79
N ARG A 58 -14.16 -31.11 10.86
CA ARG A 58 -13.64 -31.47 9.53
C ARG A 58 -12.88 -30.29 8.89
N LEU A 59 -11.59 -30.51 8.63
CA LEU A 59 -10.87 -29.77 7.59
C LEU A 59 -11.64 -30.00 6.29
N LEU A 60 -12.16 -28.92 5.70
CA LEU A 60 -12.47 -28.93 4.28
C LEU A 60 -11.13 -28.87 3.56
N THR A 61 -10.81 -29.96 2.89
CA THR A 61 -9.85 -30.06 1.80
C THR A 61 -9.97 -28.83 0.90
N GLU A 62 -8.84 -28.19 0.61
CA GLU A 62 -8.67 -27.39 -0.60
C GLU A 62 -8.94 -28.33 -1.78
N ASP A 63 -10.19 -28.33 -2.25
CA ASP A 63 -10.47 -28.74 -3.62
C ASP A 63 -9.85 -27.67 -4.52
N GLU A 64 -8.85 -28.03 -5.32
CA GLU A 64 -8.37 -27.22 -6.43
C GLU A 64 -9.59 -26.77 -7.26
N PRO A 65 -9.81 -25.46 -7.46
CA PRO A 65 -10.91 -25.01 -8.29
C PRO A 65 -10.62 -25.40 -9.75
N PRO A 66 -11.63 -25.83 -10.52
CA PRO A 66 -11.45 -26.21 -11.91
C PRO A 66 -10.95 -25.00 -12.73
N LEU A 67 -10.13 -25.29 -13.76
CA LEU A 67 -9.35 -24.39 -14.64
C LEU A 67 -10.10 -23.19 -15.27
N ASN A 68 -11.42 -23.07 -15.05
CA ASN A 68 -12.29 -22.00 -15.57
C ASN A 68 -13.03 -21.22 -14.46
N SER A 69 -12.63 -21.36 -13.20
CA SER A 69 -13.25 -20.66 -12.07
C SER A 69 -12.39 -19.46 -11.68
N SER A 70 -12.95 -18.25 -11.76
CA SER A 70 -12.30 -17.05 -11.23
C SER A 70 -11.98 -17.24 -9.75
N LEU A 71 -10.72 -17.04 -9.35
CA LEU A 71 -10.32 -17.13 -7.95
C LEU A 71 -10.81 -15.89 -7.20
N ILE A 72 -11.57 -16.13 -6.14
CA ILE A 72 -12.12 -15.09 -5.28
C ILE A 72 -11.08 -14.73 -4.21
N LEU A 73 -10.46 -13.56 -4.35
CA LEU A 73 -9.45 -13.07 -3.41
C LEU A 73 -10.06 -12.72 -2.05
N ALA A 74 -9.34 -13.01 -0.97
CA ALA A 74 -9.70 -12.80 0.43
C ALA A 74 -11.14 -13.25 0.81
N ALA A 75 -11.64 -14.33 0.20
CA ALA A 75 -13.04 -14.77 0.33
C ALA A 75 -13.50 -14.95 1.78
N LYS A 76 -12.70 -15.63 2.62
CA LYS A 76 -13.03 -15.88 4.04
C LYS A 76 -13.15 -14.57 4.83
N ARG A 77 -12.27 -13.61 4.57
CA ARG A 77 -12.16 -12.36 5.34
C ARG A 77 -13.21 -11.32 4.91
N THR A 78 -13.60 -11.34 3.64
CA THR A 78 -14.60 -10.44 3.05
C THR A 78 -16.04 -10.92 3.23
N TYR A 79 -16.25 -12.10 3.81
CA TYR A 79 -17.56 -12.71 4.08
C TYR A 79 -18.37 -12.00 5.20
N ARG A 80 -18.77 -10.76 4.91
CA ARG A 80 -19.44 -9.81 5.83
C ARG A 80 -20.82 -9.43 5.30
N LYS A 81 -21.66 -8.80 6.12
CA LYS A 81 -23.01 -8.36 5.71
C LYS A 81 -22.92 -7.17 4.75
N ASP A 82 -23.65 -7.24 3.65
CA ASP A 82 -23.75 -6.17 2.67
C ASP A 82 -25.10 -5.45 2.75
N PRO A 83 -25.15 -4.18 3.19
CA PRO A 83 -26.39 -3.43 3.29
C PRO A 83 -27.03 -3.12 1.92
N LEU A 84 -26.27 -3.13 0.82
CA LEU A 84 -26.81 -2.91 -0.53
C LEU A 84 -27.48 -4.17 -1.12
N ASN A 85 -27.29 -5.33 -0.50
CA ASN A 85 -27.87 -6.59 -0.93
C ASN A 85 -28.76 -7.22 0.16
N ASN A 86 -29.71 -6.43 0.68
CA ASN A 86 -30.66 -6.88 1.71
C ASN A 86 -29.98 -7.53 2.93
N PHE A 87 -28.80 -7.02 3.32
CA PHE A 87 -27.98 -7.56 4.42
C PHE A 87 -27.55 -9.01 4.26
N LYS A 88 -27.64 -9.58 3.05
CA LYS A 88 -27.04 -10.87 2.72
C LYS A 88 -25.51 -10.77 2.87
N ARG A 89 -24.88 -11.91 3.14
CA ARG A 89 -23.42 -11.94 3.23
C ARG A 89 -22.81 -11.80 1.84
N TYR A 90 -21.83 -10.92 1.74
CA TYR A 90 -21.05 -10.67 0.54
C TYR A 90 -20.11 -11.85 0.26
N THR A 91 -20.13 -12.36 -0.97
CA THR A 91 -19.34 -13.52 -1.41
C THR A 91 -18.38 -13.19 -2.54
N GLY A 92 -18.32 -11.93 -2.98
CA GLY A 92 -17.56 -11.53 -4.17
C GLY A 92 -16.05 -11.35 -3.98
N GLY A 93 -15.54 -11.54 -2.76
CA GLY A 93 -14.11 -11.38 -2.47
C GLY A 93 -13.62 -9.93 -2.45
N TRP A 94 -12.33 -9.75 -2.28
CA TRP A 94 -11.71 -8.44 -2.40
C TRP A 94 -11.82 -7.96 -3.85
N ASN A 95 -12.47 -6.81 -4.06
CA ASN A 95 -12.58 -6.15 -5.36
C ASN A 95 -12.88 -4.65 -5.16
N ILE A 96 -11.89 -3.80 -5.40
CA ILE A 96 -12.02 -2.34 -5.19
C ILE A 96 -12.95 -1.65 -6.19
N SER A 97 -13.23 -2.25 -7.34
CA SER A 97 -14.18 -1.72 -8.33
C SER A 97 -15.63 -2.09 -7.98
N ASN A 98 -15.84 -3.05 -7.09
CA ASN A 98 -17.16 -3.53 -6.71
C ASN A 98 -17.79 -2.68 -5.59
N ARG A 99 -18.95 -2.08 -5.86
CA ARG A 99 -19.69 -1.29 -4.87
C ARG A 99 -20.15 -2.10 -3.65
N HIS A 100 -20.49 -3.38 -3.85
CA HIS A 100 -20.91 -4.28 -2.76
C HIS A 100 -19.75 -4.62 -1.81
N TYR A 101 -18.51 -4.67 -2.31
CA TYR A 101 -17.32 -4.80 -1.45
C TYR A 101 -17.20 -3.59 -0.52
N TRP A 102 -17.24 -2.37 -1.07
CA TRP A 102 -17.17 -1.13 -0.29
C TRP A 102 -18.30 -0.99 0.73
N ALA A 103 -19.54 -1.33 0.34
CA ALA A 103 -20.67 -1.30 1.26
C ALA A 103 -20.52 -2.31 2.40
N SER A 104 -20.06 -3.52 2.09
CA SER A 104 -19.82 -4.60 3.05
C SER A 104 -18.71 -4.25 4.06
N VAL A 105 -17.57 -3.72 3.59
CA VAL A 105 -16.48 -3.30 4.49
C VAL A 105 -16.87 -2.06 5.30
N ALA A 106 -17.53 -1.07 4.70
CA ALA A 106 -18.00 0.11 5.42
C ALA A 106 -19.02 -0.24 6.51
N PHE A 107 -19.87 -1.25 6.28
CA PHE A 107 -20.86 -1.70 7.26
C PHE A 107 -20.23 -2.29 8.53
N THR A 108 -18.96 -2.74 8.49
CA THR A 108 -18.24 -3.16 9.71
C THR A 108 -18.09 -2.02 10.72
N ALA A 109 -18.07 -0.76 10.27
CA ALA A 109 -17.99 0.41 11.12
C ALA A 109 -19.35 0.97 11.56
N ALA A 110 -20.46 0.37 11.12
CA ALA A 110 -21.81 0.79 11.51
C ALA A 110 -22.02 0.95 13.03
N PRO A 111 -21.49 0.07 13.91
CA PRO A 111 -21.63 0.25 15.36
C PRO A 111 -21.11 1.60 15.86
N PHE A 112 -19.97 2.08 15.34
CA PHE A 112 -19.40 3.36 15.76
C PHE A 112 -20.24 4.55 15.30
N PHE A 113 -20.73 4.52 14.06
CA PHE A 113 -21.59 5.59 13.53
C PHE A 113 -22.95 5.64 14.25
N VAL A 114 -23.53 4.47 14.55
CA VAL A 114 -24.78 4.39 15.32
C VAL A 114 -24.57 4.90 16.74
N VAL A 115 -23.49 4.49 17.42
CA VAL A 115 -23.16 4.99 18.76
C VAL A 115 -22.91 6.50 18.74
N ALA A 116 -22.22 7.03 17.72
CA ALA A 116 -21.99 8.46 17.56
C ALA A 116 -23.30 9.23 17.40
N LEU A 117 -24.22 8.74 16.56
CA LEU A 117 -25.54 9.34 16.35
C LEU A 117 -26.37 9.32 17.64
N ILE A 118 -26.43 8.17 18.31
CA ILE A 118 -27.15 8.00 19.57
C ILE A 118 -26.59 8.95 20.63
N TRP A 119 -25.27 8.98 20.80
CA TRP A 119 -24.59 9.89 21.71
C TRP A 119 -24.91 11.35 21.40
N PHE A 120 -24.86 11.73 20.12
CA PHE A 120 -25.11 13.09 19.69
C PHE A 120 -26.54 13.54 20.03
N VAL A 121 -27.54 12.74 19.67
CA VAL A 121 -28.97 13.04 19.87
C VAL A 121 -29.35 13.00 21.34
N ILE A 122 -28.94 11.96 22.08
CA ILE A 122 -29.27 11.82 23.51
C ILE A 122 -28.72 13.01 24.30
N PHE A 123 -27.48 13.38 24.04
CA PHE A 123 -26.86 14.49 24.74
C PHE A 123 -27.56 15.83 24.44
N ALA A 124 -27.93 16.06 23.17
CA ALA A 124 -28.68 17.24 22.76
C ALA A 124 -30.07 17.31 23.44
N LEU A 125 -30.81 16.19 23.48
CA LEU A 125 -32.09 16.09 24.18
C LEU A 125 -31.95 16.33 25.68
N CYS A 126 -30.90 15.80 26.31
CA CYS A 126 -30.59 16.04 27.72
C CYS A 126 -30.32 17.52 27.98
N LEU A 127 -29.52 18.20 27.15
CA LEU A 127 -29.28 19.65 27.28
C LEU A 127 -30.57 20.46 27.12
N LEU A 128 -31.40 20.13 26.13
CA LEU A 128 -32.68 20.79 25.88
C LEU A 128 -33.64 20.61 27.06
N PHE A 129 -33.72 19.39 27.61
CA PHE A 129 -34.52 19.11 28.80
C PHE A 129 -34.02 19.85 30.04
N ILE A 130 -32.71 19.91 30.26
CA ILE A 130 -32.10 20.68 31.37
C ILE A 130 -32.44 22.18 31.23
N CYS A 131 -32.38 22.72 30.01
CA CYS A 131 -32.76 24.11 29.73
C CYS A 131 -34.24 24.37 30.05
N LEU A 132 -35.15 23.54 29.55
CA LEU A 132 -36.60 23.65 29.83
C LEU A 132 -36.92 23.50 31.32
N CYS A 133 -36.27 22.58 32.02
CA CYS A 133 -36.46 22.41 33.47
C CYS A 133 -35.93 23.62 34.27
N TYR A 134 -34.84 24.26 33.82
CA TYR A 134 -34.30 25.45 34.45
C TYR A 134 -35.22 26.67 34.26
N CYS A 135 -35.90 26.76 33.11
CA CYS A 135 -36.88 27.80 32.83
C CYS A 135 -38.25 27.56 33.51
N CYS A 136 -38.67 26.31 33.72
CA CYS A 136 -40.05 25.98 34.10
C CYS A 136 -40.23 25.30 35.47
N CYS A 137 -39.18 24.93 36.21
CA CYS A 137 -39.32 24.18 37.48
C CYS A 137 -38.45 24.74 38.63
N ARG A 138 -39.03 24.82 39.84
CA ARG A 138 -38.31 25.19 41.07
C ARG A 138 -37.48 24.00 41.57
N ARG A 139 -36.17 24.22 41.83
CA ARG A 139 -35.24 23.16 42.28
C ARG A 139 -35.65 22.64 43.68
N VAL A 140 -35.91 21.34 43.76
CA VAL A 140 -36.09 20.64 45.05
C VAL A 140 -34.71 20.25 45.60
N PRO A 141 -34.39 20.57 46.87
CA PRO A 141 -33.10 20.20 47.46
C PRO A 141 -33.00 18.68 47.58
N TYR A 142 -31.96 18.12 46.97
CA TYR A 142 -31.60 16.70 47.07
C TYR A 142 -30.48 16.53 48.11
N GLY A 143 -30.45 15.40 48.81
CA GLY A 143 -29.46 15.09 49.84
C GLY A 143 -28.11 14.64 49.27
N TYR A 144 -27.02 14.99 49.96
CA TYR A 144 -25.65 14.61 49.60
C TYR A 144 -25.38 13.11 49.81
N SER A 145 -24.72 12.44 48.84
CA SER A 145 -24.25 11.05 49.00
C SER A 145 -22.71 10.98 49.00
N ARG A 146 -22.14 10.59 50.15
CA ARG A 146 -20.68 10.44 50.33
C ARG A 146 -20.07 9.36 49.42
N ILE A 147 -20.80 8.27 49.19
CA ILE A 147 -20.35 7.15 48.34
C ILE A 147 -20.28 7.59 46.88
N ALA A 148 -21.32 8.27 46.38
CA ALA A 148 -21.35 8.76 45.00
C ALA A 148 -20.25 9.80 44.73
N TYR A 149 -19.98 10.68 45.69
CA TYR A 149 -18.88 11.64 45.62
C TYR A 149 -17.50 10.97 45.55
N ALA A 150 -17.22 10.00 46.45
CA ALA A 150 -15.94 9.30 46.47
C ALA A 150 -15.73 8.45 45.20
N LEU A 151 -16.76 7.71 44.77
CA LEU A 151 -16.69 6.83 43.61
C LEU A 151 -16.53 7.62 42.30
N SER A 152 -17.25 8.73 42.14
CA SER A 152 -17.08 9.60 40.97
C SER A 152 -15.68 10.21 40.89
N LEU A 153 -15.08 10.60 42.02
CA LEU A 153 -13.70 11.09 42.03
C LEU A 153 -12.69 10.01 41.61
N ILE A 154 -12.80 8.80 42.15
CA ILE A 154 -11.92 7.68 41.79
C ILE A 154 -12.03 7.35 40.29
N LEU A 155 -13.25 7.28 39.76
CA LEU A 155 -13.47 7.01 38.34
C LEU A 155 -12.94 8.14 37.45
N LEU A 156 -13.07 9.39 37.86
CA LEU A 156 -12.48 10.51 37.12
C LEU A 156 -10.95 10.43 37.05
N ILE A 157 -10.28 10.02 38.14
CA ILE A 157 -8.83 9.79 38.13
C ILE A 157 -8.48 8.63 37.19
N LEU A 158 -9.25 7.54 37.21
CA LEU A 158 -9.01 6.41 36.32
C LEU A 158 -9.15 6.82 34.84
N PHE A 159 -10.23 7.54 34.50
CA PHE A 159 -10.48 7.96 33.12
C PHE A 159 -9.47 8.98 32.62
N THR A 160 -8.96 9.89 33.47
CA THR A 160 -7.87 10.78 33.05
C THR A 160 -6.59 9.99 32.76
N ILE A 161 -6.24 9.00 33.58
CA ILE A 161 -5.11 8.10 33.31
C ILE A 161 -5.33 7.34 31.99
N THR A 162 -6.52 6.77 31.78
CA THR A 162 -6.86 6.06 30.53
C THR A 162 -6.78 6.98 29.31
N ALA A 163 -7.24 8.23 29.42
CA ALA A 163 -7.12 9.21 28.34
C ALA A 163 -5.65 9.52 28.01
N VAL A 164 -4.79 9.70 29.02
CA VAL A 164 -3.34 9.90 28.84
C VAL A 164 -2.71 8.70 28.12
N VAL A 165 -2.95 7.48 28.60
CA VAL A 165 -2.43 6.26 27.98
C VAL A 165 -2.94 6.10 26.54
N GLY A 166 -4.25 6.34 26.31
CA GLY A 166 -4.85 6.28 24.99
C GLY A 166 -4.24 7.27 24.00
N CYS A 167 -3.99 8.50 24.44
CA CYS A 167 -3.33 9.52 23.63
C CYS A 167 -1.87 9.16 23.31
N ILE A 168 -1.13 8.56 24.24
CA ILE A 168 0.23 8.07 23.98
C ILE A 168 0.21 6.96 22.92
N ILE A 169 -0.68 5.98 23.05
CA ILE A 169 -0.82 4.89 22.08
C ILE A 169 -1.23 5.46 20.71
N LEU A 170 -2.17 6.41 20.67
CA LEU A 170 -2.60 7.06 19.44
C LEU A 170 -1.45 7.84 18.78
N TYR A 171 -0.65 8.57 19.56
CA TYR A 171 0.53 9.32 19.08
C TYR A 171 1.60 8.42 18.48
N ILE A 172 1.94 7.32 19.16
CA ILE A 172 2.93 6.36 18.65
C ILE A 172 2.36 5.61 17.44
N GLY A 173 1.12 5.14 17.54
CA GLY A 173 0.44 4.37 16.51
C GLY A 173 0.32 5.14 15.19
N GLN A 174 -0.09 6.41 15.24
CA GLN A 174 -0.26 7.22 14.02
C GLN A 174 1.08 7.54 13.35
N GLY A 175 2.14 7.83 14.13
CA GLY A 175 3.46 8.12 13.56
C GLY A 175 4.05 6.89 12.85
N LYS A 176 3.88 5.71 13.47
CA LYS A 176 4.31 4.44 12.88
C LYS A 176 3.44 4.03 11.69
N PHE A 177 2.12 4.26 11.75
CA PHE A 177 1.22 4.00 10.62
C PHE A 177 1.58 4.87 9.42
N HIS A 178 1.73 6.19 9.63
CA HIS A 178 2.16 7.11 8.58
C HIS A 178 3.47 6.68 7.93
N SER A 179 4.52 6.44 8.73
CA SER A 179 5.82 6.00 8.20
C SER A 179 5.73 4.66 7.47
N SER A 180 4.95 3.70 7.97
CA SER A 180 4.75 2.41 7.30
C SER A 180 4.05 2.58 5.95
N THR A 181 3.02 3.43 5.87
CA THR A 181 2.30 3.70 4.62
C THR A 181 3.18 4.41 3.60
N VAL A 182 3.89 5.47 4.01
CA VAL A 182 4.80 6.21 3.12
C VAL A 182 5.92 5.31 2.60
N ASN A 183 6.54 4.48 3.46
CA ASN A 183 7.58 3.55 3.04
C ASN A 183 7.06 2.47 2.06
N THR A 184 5.81 2.03 2.24
CA THR A 184 5.19 1.06 1.31
C THR A 184 4.96 1.70 -0.05
N LEU A 185 4.44 2.94 -0.08
CA LEU A 185 4.24 3.68 -1.32
C LEU A 185 5.56 3.99 -2.02
N ASP A 186 6.59 4.40 -1.27
CA ASP A 186 7.92 4.68 -1.80
C ASP A 186 8.54 3.45 -2.50
N TYR A 187 8.38 2.28 -1.89
CA TYR A 187 8.79 1.02 -2.51
C TYR A 187 8.03 0.73 -3.81
N VAL A 188 6.71 0.95 -3.84
CA VAL A 188 5.90 0.78 -5.06
C VAL A 188 6.35 1.76 -6.16
N VAL A 189 6.60 3.02 -5.83
CA VAL A 189 7.11 4.01 -6.79
C VAL A 189 8.50 3.63 -7.28
N HIS A 190 9.37 3.16 -6.40
CA HIS A 190 10.71 2.71 -6.78
C HIS A 190 10.63 1.57 -7.82
N GLN A 191 9.83 0.55 -7.56
CA GLN A 191 9.66 -0.57 -8.48
C GLN A 191 9.04 -0.16 -9.82
N ALA A 192 8.05 0.75 -9.79
CA ALA A 192 7.44 1.31 -10.99
C ALA A 192 8.45 2.12 -11.82
N ASN A 193 9.31 2.92 -11.18
CA ASN A 193 10.36 3.67 -11.85
C ASN A 193 11.43 2.76 -12.45
N THR A 194 11.90 1.74 -11.74
CA THR A 194 12.83 0.74 -12.29
C THR A 194 12.26 0.05 -13.54
N THR A 195 10.97 -0.26 -13.51
CA THR A 195 10.24 -0.84 -14.66
C THR A 195 10.16 0.15 -15.82
N ALA A 196 9.77 1.40 -15.54
CA ALA A 196 9.68 2.46 -16.53
C ALA A 196 11.05 2.80 -17.16
N ASP A 197 12.14 2.77 -16.39
CA ASP A 197 13.49 3.04 -16.88
C ASP A 197 14.00 1.89 -17.77
N SER A 198 13.70 0.65 -17.43
CA SER A 198 14.00 -0.51 -18.29
C SER A 198 13.27 -0.41 -19.63
N LEU A 199 11.99 -0.02 -19.62
CA LEU A 199 11.22 0.27 -20.83
C LEU A 199 11.82 1.44 -21.64
N ARG A 200 12.23 2.53 -20.99
CA ARG A 200 12.89 3.68 -21.66
C ARG A 200 14.24 3.29 -22.27
N ASN A 201 15.02 2.42 -21.63
CA ASN A 201 16.27 1.92 -22.19
C ASN A 201 16.02 1.12 -23.48
N ILE A 202 15.04 0.22 -23.49
CA ILE A 202 14.63 -0.53 -24.69
C ILE A 202 14.18 0.43 -25.80
N SER A 203 13.32 1.39 -25.47
CA SER A 203 12.86 2.45 -26.38
C SER A 203 14.04 3.23 -26.98
N GLY A 204 15.04 3.59 -26.17
CA GLY A 204 16.26 4.27 -26.60
C GLY A 204 17.12 3.44 -27.55
N TYR A 205 17.31 2.14 -27.26
CA TYR A 205 18.05 1.24 -28.15
C TYR A 205 17.32 1.01 -29.48
N LEU A 206 16.00 0.86 -29.48
CA LEU A 206 15.20 0.76 -30.70
C LEU A 206 15.31 2.04 -31.56
N ALA A 207 15.23 3.21 -30.93
CA ALA A 207 15.43 4.50 -31.61
C ALA A 207 16.83 4.62 -32.22
N ALA A 208 17.86 4.19 -31.49
CA ALA A 208 19.24 4.18 -31.98
C ALA A 208 19.43 3.20 -33.14
N ALA A 209 18.78 2.03 -33.11
CA ALA A 209 18.84 1.03 -34.18
C ALA A 209 18.41 1.60 -35.54
N LYS A 210 17.39 2.47 -35.57
CA LYS A 210 16.91 3.13 -36.79
C LYS A 210 17.95 4.03 -37.44
N LEU A 211 18.82 4.66 -36.66
CA LEU A 211 19.84 5.59 -37.14
C LEU A 211 21.15 4.91 -37.55
N ILE A 212 21.31 3.62 -37.24
CA ILE A 212 22.53 2.89 -37.56
C ILE A 212 22.58 2.57 -39.05
N ALA A 213 23.54 3.19 -39.73
CA ALA A 213 23.99 2.82 -41.06
C ALA A 213 25.43 2.34 -40.98
N VAL A 214 25.69 1.08 -41.34
CA VAL A 214 27.05 0.54 -41.45
C VAL A 214 27.40 0.54 -42.92
N ASP A 215 28.35 1.41 -43.31
CA ASP A 215 28.73 1.63 -44.71
C ASP A 215 27.54 1.80 -45.67
N GLN A 216 26.57 2.64 -45.27
CA GLN A 216 25.32 2.92 -45.99
C GLN A 216 24.28 1.78 -46.04
N VAL A 217 24.58 0.61 -45.46
CA VAL A 217 23.60 -0.47 -45.27
C VAL A 217 22.77 -0.16 -44.01
N LEU A 218 21.45 -0.07 -44.20
CA LEU A 218 20.45 0.29 -43.18
C LEU A 218 19.51 -0.89 -42.90
N LEU A 219 18.80 -0.82 -41.78
CA LEU A 219 17.67 -1.72 -41.52
C LEU A 219 16.57 -1.57 -42.59
N PRO A 220 15.85 -2.65 -42.95
CA PRO A 220 14.73 -2.59 -43.88
C PRO A 220 13.64 -1.61 -43.42
N GLY A 221 12.99 -0.91 -44.36
CA GLY A 221 11.97 0.11 -44.05
C GLY A 221 10.75 -0.39 -43.26
N SER A 222 10.38 -1.66 -43.43
CA SER A 222 9.32 -2.32 -42.64
C SER A 222 9.69 -2.40 -41.15
N VAL A 223 10.94 -2.76 -40.84
CA VAL A 223 11.47 -2.84 -39.47
C VAL A 223 11.54 -1.45 -38.83
N GLN A 224 11.89 -0.42 -39.61
CA GLN A 224 11.92 0.97 -39.12
C GLN A 224 10.53 1.48 -38.73
N THR A 225 9.48 1.10 -39.47
CA THR A 225 8.10 1.50 -39.17
C THR A 225 7.56 0.77 -37.93
N ASP A 226 7.91 -0.51 -37.78
CA ASP A 226 7.59 -1.28 -36.57
C ASP A 226 8.26 -0.69 -35.33
N ILE A 227 9.52 -0.26 -35.43
CA ILE A 227 10.24 0.46 -34.37
C ILE A 227 9.47 1.72 -33.93
N ASP A 228 9.01 2.56 -34.87
CA ASP A 228 8.30 3.80 -34.53
C ASP A 228 6.99 3.54 -33.75
N ARG A 229 6.25 2.49 -34.15
CA ARG A 229 5.01 2.06 -33.47
C ARG A 229 5.30 1.59 -32.04
N ILE A 230 6.33 0.76 -31.87
CA ILE A 230 6.71 0.19 -30.57
C ILE A 230 7.25 1.27 -29.64
N GLN A 231 8.14 2.14 -30.14
CA GLN A 231 8.74 3.22 -29.36
C GLN A 231 7.68 4.15 -28.75
N THR A 232 6.67 4.51 -29.55
CA THR A 232 5.58 5.37 -29.10
C THR A 232 4.77 4.72 -27.97
N LYS A 233 4.44 3.42 -28.12
CA LYS A 233 3.71 2.65 -27.08
C LYS A 233 4.53 2.50 -25.81
N ILE A 234 5.79 2.09 -25.92
CA ILE A 234 6.68 1.87 -24.78
C ILE A 234 6.89 3.17 -23.99
N ASN A 235 7.19 4.28 -24.66
CA ASN A 235 7.36 5.57 -23.98
C ASN A 235 6.08 6.03 -23.30
N SER A 236 4.92 5.86 -23.95
CA SER A 236 3.64 6.21 -23.35
C SER A 236 3.39 5.39 -22.08
N SER A 237 3.53 4.05 -22.15
CA SER A 237 3.32 3.17 -21.00
C SER A 237 4.30 3.43 -19.86
N ALA A 238 5.58 3.63 -20.17
CA ALA A 238 6.61 3.95 -19.16
C ALA A 238 6.33 5.28 -18.46
N ASN A 239 5.93 6.32 -19.22
CA ASN A 239 5.58 7.61 -18.65
C ASN A 239 4.31 7.53 -17.81
N THR A 240 3.25 6.86 -18.30
CA THR A 240 2.02 6.67 -17.54
C THR A 240 2.26 5.90 -16.25
N LEU A 241 3.06 4.82 -16.29
CA LEU A 241 3.39 4.04 -15.10
C LEU A 241 4.15 4.88 -14.06
N ALA A 242 5.21 5.56 -14.48
CA ALA A 242 6.03 6.39 -13.58
C ALA A 242 5.21 7.56 -13.01
N SER A 243 4.59 8.37 -13.87
CA SER A 243 3.87 9.57 -13.43
C SER A 243 2.65 9.22 -12.60
N LYS A 244 1.86 8.22 -13.00
CA LYS A 244 0.63 7.88 -12.26
C LYS A 244 0.94 7.30 -10.90
N THR A 245 2.02 6.54 -10.78
CA THR A 245 2.45 5.94 -9.52
C THR A 245 3.04 6.99 -8.58
N GLU A 246 3.78 7.97 -9.12
CA GLU A 246 4.28 9.14 -8.38
C GLU A 246 3.13 10.03 -7.90
N ASP A 247 2.21 10.42 -8.78
CA ASP A 247 1.01 11.20 -8.44
C ASP A 247 0.20 10.51 -7.33
N ASN A 248 -0.04 9.19 -7.46
CA ASN A 248 -0.78 8.43 -6.46
C ASN A 248 -0.04 8.38 -5.11
N LYS A 249 1.31 8.29 -5.10
CA LYS A 249 2.10 8.36 -3.86
C LYS A 249 1.92 9.72 -3.20
N ASP A 250 2.06 10.80 -3.96
CA ASP A 250 1.99 12.16 -3.42
C ASP A 250 0.59 12.47 -2.87
N ASP A 251 -0.46 12.08 -3.60
CA ASP A 251 -1.85 12.21 -3.16
C ASP A 251 -2.11 11.45 -1.85
N ILE A 252 -1.68 10.18 -1.76
CA ILE A 252 -1.90 9.37 -0.56
C ILE A 252 -1.02 9.86 0.59
N ALA A 253 0.24 10.23 0.35
CA ALA A 253 1.13 10.78 1.37
C ALA A 253 0.56 12.09 1.96
N GLY A 254 0.07 12.98 1.10
CA GLY A 254 -0.59 14.23 1.51
C GLY A 254 -1.85 13.99 2.35
N LEU A 255 -2.67 13.01 1.97
CA LEU A 255 -3.84 12.60 2.75
C LEU A 255 -3.44 12.04 4.12
N VAL A 256 -2.48 11.11 4.17
CA VAL A 256 -2.05 10.47 5.42
C VAL A 256 -1.38 11.48 6.35
N GLU A 257 -0.62 12.44 5.84
CA GLU A 257 -0.05 13.54 6.63
C GLU A 257 -1.14 14.47 7.18
N SER A 258 -2.14 14.80 6.38
CA SER A 258 -3.31 15.58 6.83
C SER A 258 -4.06 14.88 7.96
N VAL A 259 -4.28 13.57 7.82
CA VAL A 259 -4.92 12.74 8.85
C VAL A 259 -4.06 12.68 10.12
N ARG A 260 -2.74 12.53 9.99
CA ARG A 260 -1.81 12.54 11.13
C ARG A 260 -1.90 13.86 11.88
N LEU A 261 -1.85 15.00 11.19
CA LEU A 261 -1.98 16.31 11.81
C LEU A 261 -3.33 16.45 12.54
N ALA A 262 -4.43 16.02 11.93
CA ALA A 262 -5.75 16.04 12.55
C ALA A 262 -5.81 15.17 13.83
N LEU A 263 -5.20 13.99 13.82
CA LEU A 263 -5.14 13.09 14.98
C LEU A 263 -4.26 13.63 16.11
N ILE A 264 -3.13 14.29 15.80
CA ILE A 264 -2.30 14.96 16.80
C ILE A 264 -3.09 16.09 17.48
N ILE A 265 -3.76 16.94 16.68
CA ILE A 265 -4.57 18.04 17.20
C ILE A 265 -5.72 17.51 18.06
N LEU A 266 -6.46 16.49 17.58
CA LEU A 266 -7.52 15.84 18.34
C LEU A 266 -7.00 15.32 19.68
N SER A 267 -5.87 14.61 19.69
CA SER A 267 -5.26 14.07 20.90
C SER A 267 -4.89 15.18 21.89
N ALA A 268 -4.26 16.26 21.42
CA ALA A 268 -3.87 17.38 22.27
C ALA A 268 -5.09 18.09 22.89
N ILE A 269 -6.13 18.35 22.09
CA ILE A 269 -7.38 18.97 22.57
C ILE A 269 -8.08 18.06 23.58
N MET A 270 -8.13 16.74 23.33
CA MET A 270 -8.77 15.78 24.25
C MET A 270 -8.02 15.68 25.59
N LEU A 271 -6.68 15.71 25.58
CA LEU A 271 -5.88 15.77 26.81
C LEU A 271 -6.09 17.09 27.57
N LEU A 272 -6.06 18.21 26.86
CA LEU A 272 -6.28 19.52 27.48
C LEU A 272 -7.68 19.60 28.10
N LEU A 273 -8.70 19.13 27.38
CA LEU A 273 -10.08 19.08 27.85
C LEU A 273 -10.22 18.19 29.09
N THR A 274 -9.64 16.98 29.07
CA THR A 274 -9.70 16.06 30.22
C THR A 274 -9.00 16.60 31.45
N PHE A 275 -7.83 17.20 31.27
CA PHE A 275 -7.08 17.85 32.35
C PHE A 275 -7.84 19.04 32.94
N LEU A 276 -8.28 19.98 32.09
CA LEU A 276 -9.04 21.15 32.53
C LEU A 276 -10.34 20.73 33.21
N GLY A 277 -11.11 19.80 32.64
CA GLY A 277 -12.35 19.36 33.23
C GLY A 277 -12.15 18.70 34.58
N PHE A 278 -11.10 17.89 34.76
CA PHE A 278 -10.74 17.32 36.06
C PHE A 278 -10.40 18.40 37.09
N VAL A 279 -9.50 19.33 36.75
CA VAL A 279 -9.04 20.40 37.64
C VAL A 279 -10.19 21.35 38.01
N LEU A 280 -10.97 21.81 37.04
CA LEU A 280 -12.12 22.71 37.27
C LEU A 280 -13.23 22.03 38.06
N SER A 281 -13.40 20.71 37.89
CA SER A 281 -14.30 19.90 38.72
C SER A 281 -13.83 19.87 40.19
N ILE A 282 -12.51 19.72 40.44
CA ILE A 282 -11.87 19.82 41.77
C ILE A 282 -11.86 21.23 42.34
N PHE A 283 -11.95 22.29 41.55
CA PHE A 283 -12.14 23.66 42.05
C PHE A 283 -13.61 24.04 42.24
N GLY A 284 -14.53 23.34 41.57
CA GLY A 284 -15.98 23.51 41.77
C GLY A 284 -16.56 24.62 40.92
N MET A 285 -15.83 25.00 39.86
CA MET A 285 -16.21 26.05 38.94
C MET A 285 -17.22 25.53 37.90
N GLN A 286 -18.47 25.41 38.32
CA GLN A 286 -19.51 24.72 37.54
C GLN A 286 -19.75 25.30 36.14
N ALA A 287 -19.72 26.63 35.98
CA ALA A 287 -19.96 27.27 34.68
C ALA A 287 -18.95 26.81 33.62
N PHE A 288 -17.65 26.79 33.96
CA PHE A 288 -16.61 26.34 33.04
C PHE A 288 -16.67 24.84 32.76
N VAL A 289 -17.02 24.02 33.77
CA VAL A 289 -17.23 22.57 33.57
C VAL A 289 -18.36 22.32 32.57
N TYR A 290 -19.48 23.05 32.64
CA TYR A 290 -20.56 22.90 31.65
C TYR A 290 -20.13 23.31 30.24
N ILE A 291 -19.34 24.38 30.09
CA ILE A 291 -18.79 24.79 28.79
C ILE A 291 -17.90 23.67 28.20
N LEU A 292 -16.98 23.12 29.00
CA LEU A 292 -16.12 22.02 28.57
C LEU A 292 -16.91 20.77 28.21
N VAL A 293 -18.01 20.51 28.90
CA VAL A 293 -18.90 19.39 28.61
C VAL A 293 -19.57 19.53 27.23
N ILE A 294 -19.94 20.75 26.81
CA ILE A 294 -20.46 21.01 25.46
C ILE A 294 -19.39 20.78 24.40
N PHE A 295 -18.16 21.27 24.60
CA PHE A 295 -17.06 21.01 23.68
C PHE A 295 -16.70 19.53 23.60
N GLY A 296 -16.65 18.85 24.74
CA GLY A 296 -16.35 17.43 24.82
C GLY A 296 -17.40 16.57 24.11
N TRP A 297 -18.67 16.95 24.15
CA TRP A 297 -19.73 16.26 23.43
C TRP A 297 -19.46 16.19 21.91
N ILE A 298 -19.07 17.32 21.31
CA ILE A 298 -18.74 17.39 19.88
C ILE A 298 -17.48 16.56 19.58
N LEU A 299 -16.44 16.70 20.41
CA LEU A 299 -15.17 15.99 20.23
C LEU A 299 -15.30 14.47 20.35
N VAL A 300 -16.09 13.98 21.31
CA VAL A 300 -16.39 12.55 21.46
C VAL A 300 -17.12 12.03 20.21
N THR A 301 -18.08 12.80 19.69
CA THR A 301 -18.80 12.43 18.45
C THR A 301 -17.84 12.31 17.27
N GLY A 302 -16.97 13.30 17.07
CA GLY A 302 -15.93 13.26 16.03
C GLY A 302 -14.97 12.08 16.21
N THR A 303 -14.57 11.78 17.45
CA THR A 303 -13.67 10.66 17.77
C THR A 303 -14.31 9.32 17.42
N LEU A 304 -15.61 9.13 17.70
CA LEU A 304 -16.34 7.91 17.32
C LEU A 304 -16.45 7.74 15.81
N ILE A 305 -16.68 8.82 15.06
CA ILE A 305 -16.68 8.79 13.59
C ILE A 305 -15.29 8.39 13.07
N LEU A 306 -14.22 8.97 13.61
CA LEU A 306 -12.85 8.60 13.26
C LEU A 306 -12.53 7.14 13.60
N CYS A 307 -13.01 6.60 14.73
CA CYS A 307 -12.89 5.17 15.04
C CYS A 307 -13.48 4.31 13.93
N GLY A 308 -14.68 4.67 13.44
CA GLY A 308 -15.34 3.99 12.33
C GLY A 308 -14.51 4.03 11.04
N ILE A 309 -14.02 5.21 10.65
CA ILE A 309 -13.19 5.37 9.45
C ILE A 309 -11.90 4.54 9.54
N PHE A 310 -11.20 4.58 10.68
CA PHE A 310 -9.97 3.79 10.87
C PHE A 310 -10.22 2.28 10.91
N LEU A 311 -11.38 1.83 11.39
CA LEU A 311 -11.76 0.43 11.32
C LEU A 311 -11.97 -0.03 9.87
N VAL A 312 -12.63 0.79 9.05
CA VAL A 312 -12.77 0.51 7.60
C VAL A 312 -11.39 0.43 6.96
N LEU A 313 -10.52 1.41 7.20
CA LEU A 313 -9.16 1.41 6.68
C LEU A 313 -8.38 0.16 7.10
N HIS A 314 -8.40 -0.20 8.39
CA HIS A 314 -7.75 -1.40 8.89
C HIS A 314 -8.25 -2.67 8.19
N ASN A 315 -9.57 -2.78 8.00
CA ASN A 315 -10.16 -3.92 7.31
C ASN A 315 -9.76 -3.96 5.83
N VAL A 316 -9.84 -2.83 5.11
CA VAL A 316 -9.43 -2.75 3.70
C VAL A 316 -7.96 -3.10 3.55
N THR A 317 -7.07 -2.54 4.38
CA THR A 317 -5.63 -2.85 4.34
C THR A 317 -5.37 -4.33 4.59
N ALA A 318 -6.02 -4.93 5.59
CA ALA A 318 -5.85 -6.34 5.87
C ALA A 318 -6.44 -7.25 4.78
N ASP A 319 -7.56 -6.86 4.18
CA ASP A 319 -8.17 -7.58 3.05
C ASP A 319 -7.24 -7.51 1.82
N SER A 320 -6.68 -6.33 1.51
CA SER A 320 -5.72 -6.13 0.43
C SER A 320 -4.44 -6.94 0.62
N CYS A 321 -3.89 -6.99 1.84
CA CYS A 321 -2.70 -7.79 2.14
C CYS A 321 -2.92 -9.29 1.85
N VAL A 322 -4.08 -9.82 2.27
CA VAL A 322 -4.42 -11.22 2.01
C VAL A 322 -4.68 -11.46 0.52
N ALA A 323 -5.37 -10.52 -0.15
CA ALA A 323 -5.64 -10.58 -1.58
C ALA A 323 -4.35 -10.60 -2.41
N MET A 324 -3.38 -9.72 -2.10
CA MET A 324 -2.07 -9.68 -2.74
C MET A 324 -1.33 -11.02 -2.57
N ASN A 325 -1.30 -11.58 -1.35
CA ASN A 325 -0.64 -12.87 -1.11
C ASN A 325 -1.32 -14.03 -1.86
N GLN A 326 -2.65 -14.07 -1.88
CA GLN A 326 -3.38 -15.13 -2.58
C GLN A 326 -3.18 -15.07 -4.10
N TRP A 327 -3.13 -13.85 -4.66
CA TRP A 327 -2.80 -13.64 -6.06
C TRP A 327 -1.39 -14.12 -6.40
N VAL A 328 -0.39 -13.79 -5.56
CA VAL A 328 1.00 -14.26 -5.72
C VAL A 328 1.09 -15.79 -5.73
N GLN A 329 0.26 -16.48 -4.95
CA GLN A 329 0.24 -17.95 -4.86
C GLN A 329 -0.48 -18.62 -6.04
N HIS A 330 -1.30 -17.91 -6.80
CA HIS A 330 -2.13 -18.46 -7.87
C HIS A 330 -2.01 -17.63 -9.17
N PRO A 331 -0.83 -17.61 -9.81
CA PRO A 331 -0.58 -16.74 -10.96
C PRO A 331 -1.42 -17.05 -12.21
N LEU A 332 -1.96 -18.27 -12.32
CA LEU A 332 -2.77 -18.71 -13.48
C LEU A 332 -4.28 -18.46 -13.31
N ALA A 333 -4.73 -18.04 -12.13
CA ALA A 333 -6.14 -17.87 -11.86
C ALA A 333 -6.61 -16.46 -12.23
N HIS A 334 -7.75 -16.34 -12.89
CA HIS A 334 -8.37 -15.03 -13.13
C HIS A 334 -8.91 -14.43 -11.84
N THR A 335 -8.54 -13.18 -11.55
CA THR A 335 -8.90 -12.50 -10.29
C THR A 335 -9.38 -11.07 -10.51
N ALA A 336 -9.92 -10.47 -9.45
CA ALA A 336 -10.26 -9.03 -9.44
C ALA A 336 -9.03 -8.10 -9.51
N LEU A 337 -7.81 -8.62 -9.37
CA LEU A 337 -6.58 -7.84 -9.44
C LEU A 337 -6.15 -7.66 -10.91
N ASP A 338 -6.46 -8.60 -11.79
CA ASP A 338 -6.03 -8.62 -13.19
C ASP A 338 -6.49 -7.36 -13.96
N ASP A 339 -7.67 -6.82 -13.65
CA ASP A 339 -8.21 -5.59 -14.25
C ASP A 339 -7.51 -4.30 -13.77
N ILE A 340 -6.71 -4.39 -12.70
CA ILE A 340 -6.09 -3.25 -12.02
C ILE A 340 -4.58 -3.21 -12.29
N LEU A 341 -3.97 -4.37 -12.50
CA LEU A 341 -2.52 -4.48 -12.63
C LEU A 341 -2.04 -4.00 -14.00
N PRO A 342 -0.87 -3.33 -14.06
CA PRO A 342 -0.27 -2.90 -15.32
C PRO A 342 0.42 -4.08 -16.06
N CYS A 343 -0.18 -5.27 -16.00
CA CYS A 343 0.28 -6.44 -16.73
C CYS A 343 -0.06 -6.32 -18.21
N VAL A 344 0.88 -6.70 -19.07
CA VAL A 344 0.66 -6.72 -20.52
C VAL A 344 0.09 -8.09 -20.89
N ASP A 345 -0.88 -8.13 -21.81
CA ASP A 345 -1.37 -9.41 -22.31
C ASP A 345 -0.27 -10.16 -23.07
N ASN A 346 -0.33 -11.50 -23.02
CA ASN A 346 0.68 -12.37 -23.63
C ASN A 346 0.95 -12.01 -25.10
N ALA A 347 -0.10 -11.76 -25.89
CA ALA A 347 0.06 -11.47 -27.32
C ALA A 347 0.85 -10.18 -27.56
N THR A 348 0.57 -9.12 -26.79
CA THR A 348 1.28 -7.83 -26.90
C THR A 348 2.74 -7.94 -26.41
N ALA A 349 2.99 -8.66 -25.31
CA ALA A 349 4.34 -8.86 -24.80
C ALA A 349 5.19 -9.68 -25.79
N GLN A 350 4.64 -10.78 -26.30
CA GLN A 350 5.30 -11.64 -27.27
C GLN A 350 5.55 -10.94 -28.61
N GLU A 351 4.61 -10.11 -29.09
CA GLU A 351 4.82 -9.27 -30.27
C GLU A 351 6.03 -8.33 -30.06
N THR A 352 6.09 -7.68 -28.89
CA THR A 352 7.16 -6.72 -28.57
C THR A 352 8.53 -7.40 -28.43
N LEU A 353 8.59 -8.57 -27.76
CA LEU A 353 9.79 -9.38 -27.64
C LEU A 353 10.28 -9.88 -29.00
N THR A 354 9.38 -10.45 -29.80
CA THR A 354 9.69 -10.94 -31.15
C THR A 354 10.29 -9.84 -32.00
N LYS A 355 9.73 -8.64 -31.94
CA LYS A 355 10.23 -7.47 -32.68
C LYS A 355 11.60 -7.01 -32.17
N SER A 356 11.86 -7.04 -30.87
CA SER A 356 13.19 -6.77 -30.31
C SER A 356 14.25 -7.77 -30.82
N LYS A 357 13.92 -9.08 -30.84
CA LYS A 357 14.79 -10.12 -31.39
C LYS A 357 15.02 -9.94 -32.88
N GLU A 358 13.98 -9.61 -33.65
CA GLU A 358 14.06 -9.34 -35.09
C GLU A 358 15.01 -8.17 -35.38
N VAL A 359 14.86 -7.04 -34.67
CA VAL A 359 15.75 -5.88 -34.82
C VAL A 359 17.19 -6.25 -34.52
N THR A 360 17.43 -6.98 -33.42
CA THR A 360 18.77 -7.44 -33.04
C THR A 360 19.39 -8.34 -34.11
N SER A 361 18.65 -9.34 -34.59
CA SER A 361 19.10 -10.24 -35.65
C SER A 361 19.43 -9.48 -36.92
N LYS A 362 18.56 -8.56 -37.35
CA LYS A 362 18.78 -7.79 -38.59
C LYS A 362 19.93 -6.80 -38.48
N LEU A 363 20.16 -6.24 -37.30
CA LEU A 363 21.31 -5.37 -37.07
C LEU A 363 22.63 -6.15 -37.13
N VAL A 364 22.67 -7.38 -36.61
CA VAL A 364 23.80 -8.30 -36.80
C VAL A 364 23.99 -8.66 -38.27
N ASP A 365 22.91 -8.95 -39.00
CA ASP A 365 22.97 -9.24 -40.44
C ASP A 365 23.59 -8.08 -41.23
N VAL A 366 23.22 -6.82 -40.92
CA VAL A 366 23.80 -5.61 -41.53
C VAL A 366 25.32 -5.55 -41.29
N VAL A 367 25.75 -5.77 -40.05
CA VAL A 367 27.18 -5.77 -39.70
C VAL A 367 27.92 -6.88 -40.43
N ASN A 368 27.36 -8.09 -40.45
CA ASN A 368 27.95 -9.24 -41.12
C ASN A 368 28.02 -9.07 -42.63
N GLN A 369 27.01 -8.44 -43.24
CA GLN A 369 27.01 -8.12 -44.66
C GLN A 369 28.18 -7.18 -45.02
N VAL A 370 28.46 -6.18 -44.19
CA VAL A 370 29.62 -5.29 -44.39
C VAL A 370 30.93 -6.05 -44.17
N ILE A 371 31.03 -6.89 -43.13
CA ILE A 371 32.23 -7.70 -42.89
C ILE A 371 32.53 -8.61 -44.09
N THR A 372 31.55 -9.37 -44.57
CA THR A 372 31.77 -10.36 -45.63
C THR A 372 31.92 -9.73 -46.99
N ASN A 373 31.06 -8.77 -47.33
CA ASN A 373 30.99 -8.23 -48.69
C ASN A 373 31.90 -7.04 -48.90
N ILE A 374 32.32 -6.34 -47.83
CA ILE A 374 33.12 -5.12 -47.92
C ILE A 374 34.49 -5.35 -47.30
N SER A 375 34.58 -5.55 -45.98
CA SER A 375 35.87 -5.59 -45.27
C SER A 375 36.73 -6.82 -45.59
N ASN A 376 36.11 -7.97 -45.86
CA ASN A 376 36.80 -9.22 -46.20
C ASN A 376 36.98 -9.42 -47.71
N ASN A 377 36.46 -8.53 -48.55
CA ASN A 377 36.56 -8.60 -50.01
C ASN A 377 37.69 -7.72 -50.55
N ASN A 378 38.62 -8.32 -51.28
CA ASN A 378 39.74 -7.58 -51.86
C ASN A 378 39.30 -6.87 -53.17
N PHE A 379 38.84 -5.62 -53.07
CA PHE A 379 38.46 -4.82 -54.23
C PHE A 379 39.67 -4.37 -55.05
N SER A 380 39.47 -4.18 -56.36
CA SER A 380 40.45 -3.54 -57.24
C SER A 380 40.48 -2.02 -57.02
N PRO A 381 41.62 -1.32 -57.21
CA PRO A 381 41.74 0.14 -57.11
C PRO A 381 40.72 0.94 -57.94
N SER A 382 40.16 0.32 -58.98
CA SER A 382 39.13 0.91 -59.86
C SER A 382 37.74 1.04 -59.19
N PHE A 383 37.47 0.28 -58.13
CA PHE A 383 36.18 0.27 -57.42
C PHE A 383 36.17 1.25 -56.24
N ARG A 384 36.30 2.55 -56.52
CA ARG A 384 36.04 3.59 -55.50
C ARG A 384 34.53 3.81 -55.38
N PRO A 385 33.97 3.99 -54.17
CA PRO A 385 34.64 4.23 -52.88
C PRO A 385 34.97 2.97 -52.06
N LEU A 386 34.58 1.77 -52.51
CA LEU A 386 34.74 0.50 -51.76
C LEU A 386 36.22 0.10 -51.57
N TYR A 387 37.11 0.57 -52.43
CA TYR A 387 38.54 0.34 -52.34
C TYR A 387 39.24 1.30 -51.38
N TYR A 388 39.81 0.77 -50.29
CA TYR A 388 40.60 1.52 -49.30
C TYR A 388 41.94 0.84 -48.88
N ASN A 389 42.53 0.00 -49.73
CA ASN A 389 43.81 -0.71 -49.49
C ASN A 389 43.79 -1.68 -48.29
N GLN A 390 42.79 -2.57 -48.28
CA GLN A 390 42.61 -3.57 -47.24
C GLN A 390 43.78 -4.57 -47.19
N SER A 391 44.46 -4.64 -46.05
CA SER A 391 45.62 -5.52 -45.82
C SER A 391 45.49 -6.23 -44.47
N GLY A 392 45.94 -7.48 -44.34
CA GLY A 392 45.87 -8.22 -43.06
C GLY A 392 44.81 -9.33 -43.00
N PRO A 393 44.69 -10.03 -41.85
CA PRO A 393 43.85 -11.21 -41.69
C PRO A 393 42.36 -10.86 -41.82
N LYS A 394 41.55 -11.82 -42.28
CA LYS A 394 40.09 -11.64 -42.39
C LYS A 394 39.49 -11.35 -41.02
N LEU A 395 38.51 -10.44 -41.00
CA LEU A 395 37.72 -10.17 -39.81
C LEU A 395 36.84 -11.37 -39.48
N PRO A 396 36.77 -11.77 -38.20
CA PRO A 396 35.74 -12.69 -37.74
C PRO A 396 34.37 -12.00 -37.78
N ILE A 397 33.33 -12.76 -38.12
CA ILE A 397 31.94 -12.28 -38.19
C ILE A 397 31.34 -12.10 -36.80
N LEU A 398 30.34 -11.23 -36.70
CA LEU A 398 29.55 -11.06 -35.50
C LEU A 398 28.61 -12.25 -35.32
N CYS A 399 28.59 -12.83 -34.13
CA CYS A 399 27.63 -13.87 -33.78
C CYS A 399 26.22 -13.28 -33.75
N ASN A 400 25.31 -13.90 -34.49
CA ASN A 400 23.88 -13.68 -34.30
C ASN A 400 23.41 -14.56 -33.13
N PRO A 401 22.87 -13.96 -32.05
CA PRO A 401 22.37 -14.71 -30.90
C PRO A 401 21.07 -15.47 -31.20
N PHE A 402 20.49 -15.29 -32.39
CA PHE A 402 19.23 -15.92 -32.81
C PHE A 402 19.38 -16.69 -34.13
N PHE A 403 18.57 -17.74 -34.28
CA PHE A 403 18.33 -18.41 -35.56
C PHE A 403 17.34 -17.59 -36.43
N SER A 404 17.12 -18.02 -37.68
CA SER A 404 16.19 -17.35 -38.60
C SER A 404 14.72 -17.37 -38.15
N ASP A 405 14.37 -18.29 -37.25
CA ASP A 405 13.07 -18.39 -36.58
C ASP A 405 13.03 -17.62 -35.24
N LEU A 406 14.08 -16.85 -34.92
CA LEU A 406 14.25 -16.05 -33.71
C LEU A 406 14.39 -16.86 -32.41
N THR A 407 14.65 -18.17 -32.51
CA THR A 407 15.05 -19.01 -31.37
C THR A 407 16.50 -18.74 -30.97
N ASP A 408 16.83 -18.93 -29.70
CA ASP A 408 18.16 -18.59 -29.17
C ASP A 408 19.24 -19.55 -29.71
N ARG A 409 20.41 -19.00 -30.04
CA ARG A 409 21.51 -19.70 -30.70
C ARG A 409 22.83 -19.45 -29.98
N SER A 410 23.58 -20.52 -29.72
CA SER A 410 24.98 -20.41 -29.28
C SER A 410 25.92 -20.07 -30.45
N CYS A 411 26.87 -19.17 -30.22
CA CYS A 411 27.85 -18.78 -31.23
C CYS A 411 28.73 -19.95 -31.70
N SER A 412 28.99 -20.02 -33.00
CA SER A 412 29.84 -21.03 -33.61
C SER A 412 31.33 -20.68 -33.47
N PRO A 413 32.25 -21.67 -33.51
CA PRO A 413 33.68 -21.40 -33.51
C PRO A 413 34.09 -20.48 -34.66
N GLY A 414 34.73 -19.36 -34.34
CA GLY A 414 35.16 -18.33 -35.31
C GLY A 414 34.22 -17.13 -35.44
N GLU A 415 33.05 -17.16 -34.79
CA GLU A 415 32.19 -15.99 -34.59
C GLU A 415 32.60 -15.24 -33.31
N VAL A 416 32.32 -13.94 -33.26
CA VAL A 416 32.58 -13.12 -32.07
C VAL A 416 31.27 -12.74 -31.40
N ASP A 417 31.19 -12.95 -30.10
CA ASP A 417 30.03 -12.56 -29.29
C ASP A 417 29.86 -11.02 -29.21
N LEU A 418 28.62 -10.56 -29.08
CA LEU A 418 28.26 -9.14 -28.93
C LEU A 418 29.05 -8.43 -27.82
N SER A 419 29.32 -9.11 -26.70
CA SER A 419 30.04 -8.56 -25.55
C SER A 419 31.52 -8.25 -25.83
N ASN A 420 32.14 -9.00 -26.74
CA ASN A 420 33.58 -8.92 -27.01
C ASN A 420 33.93 -8.38 -28.41
N ALA A 421 32.94 -8.22 -29.29
CA ALA A 421 33.13 -7.87 -30.70
C ALA A 421 33.96 -6.60 -30.92
N THR A 422 33.68 -5.52 -30.20
CA THR A 422 34.42 -4.25 -30.34
C THR A 422 35.91 -4.42 -30.00
N LYS A 423 36.22 -5.11 -28.91
CA LYS A 423 37.59 -5.39 -28.47
C LYS A 423 38.35 -6.29 -29.45
N VAL A 424 37.67 -7.26 -30.05
CA VAL A 424 38.30 -8.14 -31.06
C VAL A 424 38.58 -7.35 -32.34
N TRP A 425 37.62 -6.58 -32.84
CA TRP A 425 37.75 -5.83 -34.10
C TRP A 425 38.70 -4.64 -34.03
N ASP A 426 38.96 -4.09 -32.85
CA ASP A 426 39.95 -3.01 -32.66
C ASP A 426 41.34 -3.38 -33.23
N ASN A 427 41.72 -4.66 -33.12
CA ASN A 427 42.99 -5.18 -33.66
C ASN A 427 43.05 -5.21 -35.20
N TYR A 428 41.94 -4.93 -35.89
CA TYR A 428 41.82 -4.94 -37.35
C TYR A 428 41.67 -3.54 -37.93
N VAL A 429 41.71 -2.49 -37.09
CA VAL A 429 41.59 -1.10 -37.51
C VAL A 429 42.92 -0.61 -38.08
N CYS A 430 42.87 -0.04 -39.28
CA CYS A 430 44.02 0.62 -39.90
C CYS A 430 44.06 2.11 -39.57
N GLN A 431 45.26 2.70 -39.62
CA GLN A 431 45.40 4.15 -39.71
C GLN A 431 45.05 4.59 -41.13
N VAL A 432 44.36 5.72 -41.29
CA VAL A 432 43.90 6.22 -42.59
C VAL A 432 44.65 7.48 -43.00
N SER A 433 44.93 7.61 -44.29
CA SER A 433 45.42 8.84 -44.92
C SER A 433 44.30 9.91 -44.99
N PRO A 434 44.63 11.18 -45.33
CA PRO A 434 43.62 12.22 -45.57
C PRO A 434 42.60 11.87 -46.67
N SER A 435 42.95 10.94 -47.56
CA SER A 435 42.09 10.42 -48.63
C SER A 435 41.25 9.20 -48.23
N GLY A 436 41.28 8.79 -46.95
CA GLY A 436 40.47 7.69 -46.42
C GLY A 436 41.00 6.29 -46.72
N ILE A 437 42.26 6.18 -47.14
CA ILE A 437 42.91 4.90 -47.51
C ILE A 437 43.73 4.39 -46.34
N CYS A 438 43.69 3.09 -46.04
CA CYS A 438 44.52 2.48 -45.02
C CYS A 438 46.02 2.64 -45.35
N SER A 439 46.78 3.23 -44.42
CA SER A 439 48.25 3.36 -44.47
C SER A 439 48.96 2.21 -43.74
N THR A 440 48.32 1.63 -42.72
CA THR A 440 48.80 0.44 -42.00
C THR A 440 48.01 -0.80 -42.38
N THR A 441 48.54 -1.98 -42.05
CA THR A 441 47.78 -3.24 -42.15
C THR A 441 46.52 -3.17 -41.29
N GLY A 442 45.38 -3.42 -41.91
CA GLY A 442 44.06 -3.49 -41.29
C GLY A 442 42.98 -3.62 -42.35
N ARG A 443 41.80 -4.03 -41.92
CA ARG A 443 40.62 -4.23 -42.78
C ARG A 443 39.45 -3.34 -42.40
N LEU A 444 39.51 -2.61 -41.29
CA LEU A 444 38.53 -1.60 -40.91
C LEU A 444 39.15 -0.21 -40.93
N THR A 445 38.43 0.76 -41.49
CA THR A 445 38.74 2.18 -41.24
C THR A 445 38.14 2.59 -39.89
N PRO A 446 38.66 3.64 -39.23
CA PRO A 446 38.10 4.13 -37.97
C PRO A 446 36.61 4.49 -38.06
N ILE A 447 36.14 4.94 -39.24
CA ILE A 447 34.73 5.28 -39.49
C ILE A 447 33.85 4.03 -39.48
N ILE A 448 34.22 3.01 -40.27
CA ILE A 448 33.45 1.76 -40.35
C ILE A 448 33.48 1.05 -38.99
N TYR A 449 34.62 1.04 -38.31
CA TYR A 449 34.73 0.51 -36.95
C TYR A 449 33.76 1.21 -35.99
N GLY A 450 33.71 2.55 -36.00
CA GLY A 450 32.78 3.30 -35.15
C GLY A 450 31.31 2.97 -35.43
N GLN A 451 30.94 2.80 -36.71
CA GLN A 451 29.57 2.40 -37.10
C GLN A 451 29.24 0.97 -36.64
N MET A 452 30.17 0.02 -36.84
CA MET A 452 30.00 -1.37 -36.39
C MET A 452 29.94 -1.46 -34.86
N ALA A 453 30.76 -0.68 -34.15
CA ALA A 453 30.74 -0.62 -32.69
C ALA A 453 29.41 -0.06 -32.16
N ALA A 454 28.85 0.97 -32.80
CA ALA A 454 27.53 1.48 -32.47
C ALA A 454 26.44 0.41 -32.70
N ALA A 455 26.50 -0.31 -33.83
CA ALA A 455 25.58 -1.41 -34.14
C ALA A 455 25.65 -2.53 -33.09
N VAL A 456 26.85 -2.94 -32.68
CA VAL A 456 27.06 -3.93 -31.62
C VAL A 456 26.51 -3.43 -30.29
N ASN A 457 26.77 -2.18 -29.90
CA ASN A 457 26.30 -1.66 -28.62
C ASN A 457 24.77 -1.63 -28.53
N VAL A 458 24.09 -1.26 -29.63
CA VAL A 458 22.63 -1.28 -29.71
C VAL A 458 22.10 -2.71 -29.72
N SER A 459 22.70 -3.61 -30.50
CA SER A 459 22.33 -5.03 -30.52
C SER A 459 22.49 -5.69 -29.15
N PHE A 460 23.58 -5.37 -28.44
CA PHE A 460 23.85 -5.83 -27.08
C PHE A 460 22.80 -5.30 -26.10
N GLY A 461 22.45 -4.01 -26.19
CA GLY A 461 21.39 -3.41 -25.38
C GLY A 461 20.04 -4.10 -25.58
N LEU A 462 19.60 -4.28 -26.81
CA LEU A 462 18.33 -4.97 -27.12
C LEU A 462 18.35 -6.44 -26.68
N TYR A 463 19.48 -7.13 -26.84
CA TYR A 463 19.65 -8.51 -26.39
C TYR A 463 19.61 -8.62 -24.85
N HIS A 464 20.26 -7.69 -24.14
CA HIS A 464 20.36 -7.75 -22.68
C HIS A 464 19.07 -7.30 -21.96
N TYR A 465 18.41 -6.25 -22.47
CA TYR A 465 17.16 -5.75 -21.90
C TYR A 465 15.92 -6.44 -22.49
N GLY A 466 16.05 -7.18 -23.60
CA GLY A 466 14.96 -7.93 -24.23
C GLY A 466 14.24 -8.90 -23.30
N PRO A 467 14.94 -9.73 -22.49
CA PRO A 467 14.32 -10.65 -21.54
C PRO A 467 13.39 -9.99 -20.51
N PHE A 468 13.62 -8.72 -20.13
CA PHE A 468 12.72 -7.99 -19.24
C PHE A 468 11.30 -7.86 -19.80
N LEU A 469 11.13 -7.93 -21.12
CA LEU A 469 9.81 -7.96 -21.76
C LEU A 469 9.03 -9.24 -21.43
N VAL A 470 9.71 -10.33 -21.08
CA VAL A 470 9.11 -11.58 -20.60
C VAL A 470 8.62 -11.41 -19.16
N ASP A 471 9.37 -10.69 -18.32
CA ASP A 471 8.93 -10.39 -16.93
C ASP A 471 7.64 -9.55 -16.90
N LEU A 472 7.39 -8.75 -17.95
CA LEU A 472 6.15 -8.01 -18.15
C LEU A 472 4.98 -8.89 -18.62
N GLU A 473 5.28 -9.99 -19.32
CA GLU A 473 4.31 -11.01 -19.76
C GLU A 473 3.81 -11.82 -18.56
N ASP A 474 4.75 -12.32 -17.74
CA ASP A 474 4.45 -13.20 -16.61
C ASP A 474 3.99 -12.45 -15.35
N CYS A 475 3.93 -11.10 -15.42
CA CYS A 475 3.69 -10.20 -14.28
C CYS A 475 4.64 -10.44 -13.11
N ASP A 476 5.84 -10.96 -13.37
CA ASP A 476 6.78 -11.38 -12.34
C ASP A 476 7.21 -10.19 -11.47
N PHE A 477 7.35 -9.00 -12.07
CA PHE A 477 7.62 -7.78 -11.32
C PHE A 477 6.52 -7.44 -10.31
N VAL A 478 5.24 -7.60 -10.66
CA VAL A 478 4.11 -7.37 -9.75
C VAL A 478 4.11 -8.44 -8.67
N ARG A 479 4.35 -9.70 -9.05
CA ARG A 479 4.39 -10.83 -8.12
C ARG A 479 5.46 -10.65 -7.06
N GLN A 480 6.66 -10.23 -7.45
CA GLN A 480 7.72 -9.87 -6.53
C GLN A 480 7.33 -8.70 -5.64
N THR A 481 6.80 -7.61 -6.22
CA THR A 481 6.34 -6.43 -5.48
C THR A 481 5.31 -6.81 -4.41
N PHE A 482 4.31 -7.61 -4.76
CA PHE A 482 3.25 -8.03 -3.84
C PHE A 482 3.74 -9.02 -2.79
N GLY A 483 4.67 -9.90 -3.14
CA GLY A 483 5.37 -10.75 -2.19
C GLY A 483 6.10 -9.93 -1.12
N ASP A 484 6.82 -8.89 -1.55
CA ASP A 484 7.56 -8.00 -0.66
C ASP A 484 6.61 -7.12 0.18
N ILE A 485 5.56 -6.55 -0.41
CA ILE A 485 4.52 -5.80 0.31
C ILE A 485 3.88 -6.68 1.39
N TYR A 486 3.50 -7.90 1.05
CA TYR A 486 2.86 -8.81 2.00
C TYR A 486 3.80 -9.24 3.14
N SER A 487 5.04 -9.59 2.83
CA SER A 487 5.97 -10.14 3.81
C SER A 487 6.62 -9.06 4.69
N ILE A 488 6.96 -7.91 4.12
CA ILE A 488 7.74 -6.85 4.79
C ILE A 488 6.81 -5.75 5.34
N TYR A 489 5.87 -5.26 4.55
CA TYR A 489 5.14 -4.02 4.85
C TYR A 489 3.79 -4.24 5.53
N CYS A 490 3.02 -5.25 5.10
CA CYS A 490 1.71 -5.59 5.63
C CYS A 490 1.68 -5.86 7.15
N PRO A 491 2.66 -6.55 7.77
CA PRO A 491 2.67 -6.74 9.22
C PRO A 491 2.73 -5.41 9.99
N GLY A 492 3.52 -4.46 9.50
CA GLY A 492 3.60 -3.10 10.05
C GLY A 492 2.31 -2.34 9.89
N LEU A 493 1.77 -2.30 8.66
CA LEU A 493 0.52 -1.61 8.33
C LEU A 493 -0.66 -2.11 9.19
N GLN A 494 -0.82 -3.43 9.33
CA GLN A 494 -1.88 -4.02 10.15
C GLN A 494 -1.69 -3.74 11.64
N ARG A 495 -0.46 -3.87 12.15
CA ARG A 495 -0.15 -3.62 13.57
C ARG A 495 -0.39 -2.17 13.95
N TYR A 496 0.11 -1.22 13.15
CA TYR A 496 0.04 0.20 13.51
C TYR A 496 -1.33 0.81 13.24
N SER A 497 -2.06 0.38 12.19
CA SER A 497 -3.47 0.76 12.02
C SER A 497 -4.33 0.29 13.20
N LYS A 498 -4.06 -0.93 13.72
CA LYS A 498 -4.72 -1.43 14.94
C LYS A 498 -4.38 -0.59 16.18
N TRP A 499 -3.15 -0.09 16.32
CA TRP A 499 -2.78 0.78 17.44
C TRP A 499 -3.50 2.13 17.38
N VAL A 500 -3.63 2.73 16.20
CA VAL A 500 -4.42 3.96 16.01
C VAL A 500 -5.86 3.73 16.42
N TYR A 501 -6.47 2.63 15.97
CA TYR A 501 -7.82 2.24 16.34
C TYR A 501 -7.98 2.07 17.86
N ILE A 502 -7.09 1.31 18.52
CA ILE A 502 -7.13 1.11 19.97
C ILE A 502 -6.99 2.44 20.73
N GLY A 503 -6.04 3.29 20.30
CA GLY A 503 -5.84 4.60 20.90
C GLY A 503 -7.09 5.49 20.81
N LEU A 504 -7.71 5.57 19.64
CA LEU A 504 -8.94 6.32 19.42
C LEU A 504 -10.10 5.82 20.30
N VAL A 505 -10.30 4.50 20.39
CA VAL A 505 -11.35 3.91 21.23
C VAL A 505 -11.12 4.21 22.71
N MET A 506 -9.88 4.07 23.19
CA MET A 506 -9.56 4.35 24.60
C MET A 506 -9.78 5.82 24.96
N VAL A 507 -9.30 6.75 24.12
CA VAL A 507 -9.49 8.19 24.34
C VAL A 507 -10.97 8.55 24.25
N GLY A 508 -11.68 8.08 23.22
CA GLY A 508 -13.11 8.34 23.04
C GLY A 508 -13.95 7.88 24.23
N LEU A 509 -13.74 6.66 24.71
CA LEU A 509 -14.45 6.12 25.88
C LEU A 509 -14.07 6.85 27.17
N ALA A 510 -12.79 7.12 27.40
CA ALA A 510 -12.33 7.81 28.61
C ALA A 510 -12.91 9.22 28.70
N VAL A 511 -12.91 9.98 27.61
CA VAL A 511 -13.51 11.32 27.59
C VAL A 511 -15.02 11.24 27.74
N LEU A 512 -15.71 10.37 27.00
CA LEU A 512 -17.16 10.17 27.13
C LEU A 512 -17.57 9.95 28.59
N LEU A 513 -16.90 9.02 29.27
CA LEU A 513 -17.17 8.73 30.67
C LEU A 513 -16.79 9.92 31.57
N SER A 514 -15.66 10.58 31.33
CA SER A 514 -15.24 11.77 32.08
C SER A 514 -16.31 12.88 32.05
N LEU A 515 -16.91 13.16 30.88
CA LEU A 515 -17.97 14.15 30.74
C LEU A 515 -19.18 13.84 31.64
N THR A 516 -19.60 12.58 31.69
CA THR A 516 -20.72 12.15 32.53
C THR A 516 -20.40 12.32 34.02
N PHE A 517 -19.21 11.91 34.45
CA PHE A 517 -18.81 11.95 35.85
C PHE A 517 -18.43 13.35 36.34
N TRP A 518 -17.99 14.27 35.48
CA TRP A 518 -17.81 15.69 35.84
C TRP A 518 -19.12 16.32 36.29
N VAL A 519 -20.22 16.05 35.58
CA VAL A 519 -21.55 16.58 35.95
C VAL A 519 -22.03 15.97 37.27
N ILE A 520 -21.84 14.66 37.47
CA ILE A 520 -22.22 13.95 38.71
C ILE A 520 -21.42 14.49 39.91
N TYR A 521 -20.09 14.51 39.80
CA TYR A 521 -19.21 14.98 40.86
C TYR A 521 -19.45 16.46 41.19
N GLY A 522 -19.57 17.31 40.18
CA GLY A 522 -19.88 18.73 40.35
C GLY A 522 -21.20 18.97 41.07
N ARG A 523 -22.22 18.13 40.81
CA ARG A 523 -23.50 18.16 41.51
C ARG A 523 -23.38 17.72 42.96
N GLU A 524 -22.78 16.56 43.24
CA GLU A 524 -22.62 16.03 44.61
C GLU A 524 -21.79 16.97 45.49
N ARG A 525 -20.76 17.60 44.92
CA ARG A 525 -19.97 18.60 45.63
C ARG A 525 -20.79 19.81 46.07
N ARG A 526 -21.67 20.34 45.20
CA ARG A 526 -22.52 21.48 45.55
C ARG A 526 -23.48 21.12 46.68
N HIS A 527 -24.04 19.91 46.64
CA HIS A 527 -24.85 19.40 47.75
C HIS A 527 -24.02 19.33 49.04
N ARG A 528 -22.78 18.82 49.01
CA ARG A 528 -21.90 18.80 50.19
C ARG A 528 -21.67 20.19 50.80
N VAL A 529 -21.40 21.21 49.99
CA VAL A 529 -21.17 22.59 50.46
C VAL A 529 -22.46 23.16 51.05
N TYR A 530 -23.59 23.03 50.33
CA TYR A 530 -24.89 23.50 50.80
C TYR A 530 -25.32 22.82 52.12
N THR A 531 -25.17 21.49 52.24
CA THR A 531 -25.49 20.76 53.47
C THR A 531 -24.58 21.17 54.63
N LYS A 532 -23.29 21.47 54.38
CA LYS A 532 -22.37 21.97 55.43
C LYS A 532 -22.74 23.37 55.93
N GLU A 533 -23.15 24.27 55.04
CA GLU A 533 -23.55 25.65 55.41
C GLU A 533 -24.88 25.70 56.17
N HIS A 534 -25.77 24.73 55.96
CA HIS A 534 -27.11 24.67 56.55
C HIS A 534 -27.23 23.66 57.71
N MET A 535 -26.12 23.09 58.20
CA MET A 535 -26.12 22.36 59.47
C MET A 535 -26.18 23.36 60.63
N PRO A 536 -27.09 23.19 61.61
CA PRO A 536 -27.08 24.03 62.81
C PRO A 536 -25.73 23.87 63.51
N LYS A 537 -25.08 24.99 63.86
CA LYS A 537 -23.91 24.96 64.74
C LYS A 537 -24.29 24.21 66.02
N PRO A 538 -23.45 23.29 66.53
CA PRO A 538 -23.71 22.70 67.83
C PRO A 538 -23.82 23.84 68.84
N ALA A 539 -24.87 23.81 69.66
CA ALA A 539 -25.01 24.75 70.76
C ALA A 539 -23.75 24.61 71.64
N GLU A 540 -22.96 25.68 71.73
CA GLU A 540 -21.94 25.82 72.76
C GLU A 540 -22.70 25.85 74.09
N GLY A 541 -22.64 24.73 74.82
CA GLY A 541 -23.16 24.60 76.17
C GLY A 541 -22.13 25.06 77.18
#